data_AF-A0A966QLY5-F1
#
_entry.id   AF-A0A966QLY5-F1
#
_cell.length_a   1.000
_cell.length_b   1.000
_cell.length_c   1.000
_cell.angle_alpha   90.00
_cell.angle_beta   90.00
_cell.angle_gamma   90.00
#
_symmetry.space_group_name_H-M   'P 1'
#
loop_
_entity.id
_entity.type
_entity.pdbx_description
1 polymer ?
#
loop_
_entity_poly.entity_id
_entity_poly.type
_entity_poly.pdbx_seq_one_letter_code
_entity_poly.pdbx_strand_id
1 'polypeptide(L)'
;MITRRTFLTTGLGAVGFASLSPLISSCSSSSSDSTTERWQIVQRFPQIQVPGRVRLPISLADQAGLLSGADLPDTLTASLLNAETGAVVAENLTAPRHDAGMSIPYWPFRVEVSEIGVYSLVVEGGPADGAGVQVVDPATVGVPLVGSPLPPFDTPTFDDPRGVDPVCTRTPEPCPFHDVTLTEALTRSLPVAYLIGTPAHCSTGSCAPA
;
A
#
# COMPACT_ATOMS: atom_id res chain seq x y z
N MET A 1 -15.30 43.41 4.04
CA MET A 1 -15.77 42.05 4.36
C MET A 1 -17.10 41.85 3.65
N ILE A 2 -17.16 40.94 2.67
CA ILE A 2 -18.35 40.64 1.88
C ILE A 2 -18.67 39.16 2.08
N THR A 3 -19.93 38.91 2.44
CA THR A 3 -20.50 37.63 2.90
C THR A 3 -21.02 36.78 1.74
N ARG A 4 -20.97 35.45 1.87
CA ARG A 4 -21.35 34.44 0.85
C ARG A 4 -22.75 33.85 1.04
N ARG A 5 -23.65 34.52 1.75
CA ARG A 5 -24.96 33.96 2.16
C ARG A 5 -26.20 34.54 1.47
N THR A 6 -26.07 35.03 0.24
CA THR A 6 -27.24 35.57 -0.48
C THR A 6 -27.19 35.21 -1.96
N PHE A 7 -27.32 33.92 -2.25
CA PHE A 7 -27.69 33.49 -3.59
C PHE A 7 -28.66 32.31 -3.47
N LEU A 8 -29.75 32.39 -4.25
CA LEU A 8 -30.85 31.43 -4.39
C LEU A 8 -32.09 31.66 -3.51
N THR A 9 -32.80 32.75 -3.78
CA THR A 9 -34.28 32.73 -3.79
C THR A 9 -34.82 33.66 -4.87
N THR A 10 -35.89 33.20 -5.52
CA THR A 10 -36.89 33.91 -6.36
C THR A 10 -36.66 34.02 -7.87
N GLY A 11 -37.65 33.50 -8.60
CA GLY A 11 -37.84 33.60 -10.04
C GLY A 11 -39.09 32.83 -10.49
N LEU A 12 -40.28 33.33 -10.12
CA LEU A 12 -41.59 32.88 -10.57
C LEU A 12 -41.92 33.46 -11.97
N GLY A 13 -42.49 32.65 -12.87
CA GLY A 13 -43.09 33.11 -14.12
C GLY A 13 -44.01 32.03 -14.74
N ALA A 14 -45.33 32.31 -14.77
CA ALA A 14 -46.35 31.59 -15.56
C ALA A 14 -46.27 32.06 -17.03
N VAL A 15 -46.71 31.38 -18.10
CA VAL A 15 -47.98 30.67 -18.44
C VAL A 15 -47.76 29.91 -19.77
N GLY A 16 -48.46 28.80 -20.02
CA GLY A 16 -48.59 28.25 -21.39
C GLY A 16 -49.08 26.78 -21.47
N PHE A 17 -50.28 26.58 -22.00
CA PHE A 17 -50.95 25.28 -22.20
C PHE A 17 -50.35 24.45 -23.34
N ALA A 18 -50.08 23.15 -23.12
CA ALA A 18 -50.25 22.08 -24.11
C ALA A 18 -50.15 20.69 -23.45
N SER A 19 -51.17 19.88 -23.66
CA SER A 19 -51.33 18.49 -23.22
C SER A 19 -50.31 17.56 -23.88
N LEU A 20 -49.48 16.86 -23.09
CA LEU A 20 -48.71 15.69 -23.50
C LEU A 20 -48.59 14.72 -22.31
N SER A 21 -49.07 13.50 -22.52
CA SER A 21 -49.03 12.38 -21.58
C SER A 21 -47.63 12.15 -20.99
N PRO A 22 -47.46 11.97 -19.68
CA PRO A 22 -46.24 11.40 -19.16
C PRO A 22 -46.30 9.89 -19.41
N LEU A 23 -45.57 9.42 -20.42
CA LEU A 23 -45.06 8.06 -20.41
C LEU A 23 -44.25 7.94 -19.13
N ILE A 24 -44.76 7.18 -18.17
CA ILE A 24 -44.02 6.79 -16.98
C ILE A 24 -42.96 5.82 -17.49
N SER A 25 -41.85 6.35 -17.97
CA SER A 25 -40.66 5.58 -18.26
C SER A 25 -40.15 5.12 -16.90
N SER A 26 -40.59 3.93 -16.52
CA SER A 26 -39.99 3.15 -15.45
C SER A 26 -38.49 3.15 -15.71
N CYS A 27 -37.76 3.94 -14.93
CA CYS A 27 -36.34 3.75 -14.79
C CYS A 27 -36.24 2.42 -14.04
N SER A 28 -36.16 1.33 -14.81
CA SER A 28 -35.60 0.09 -14.33
C SER A 28 -34.20 0.45 -13.89
N SER A 29 -34.05 0.73 -12.60
CA SER A 29 -32.78 0.61 -11.93
C SER A 29 -32.40 -0.85 -12.13
N SER A 30 -31.63 -1.12 -13.17
CA SER A 30 -30.82 -2.30 -13.25
C SER A 30 -29.98 -2.26 -11.98
N SER A 31 -30.46 -2.95 -10.95
CA SER A 31 -29.65 -3.36 -9.83
C SER A 31 -28.47 -4.06 -10.48
N SER A 32 -27.36 -3.33 -10.60
CA SER A 32 -26.05 -3.93 -10.75
C SER A 32 -25.99 -4.92 -9.60
N ASP A 33 -26.13 -6.20 -9.95
CA ASP A 33 -25.97 -7.31 -9.04
C ASP A 33 -24.60 -7.12 -8.43
N SER A 34 -24.58 -6.58 -7.21
CA SER A 34 -23.38 -6.42 -6.41
C SER A 34 -23.02 -7.84 -6.03
N THR A 35 -22.33 -8.53 -6.93
CA THR A 35 -21.52 -9.70 -6.58
C THR A 35 -20.66 -9.23 -5.42
N THR A 36 -21.01 -9.76 -4.25
CA THR A 36 -20.76 -9.18 -2.94
C THR A 36 -19.28 -8.94 -2.75
N GLU A 37 -18.83 -7.69 -2.89
CA GLU A 37 -17.52 -7.26 -2.41
C GLU A 37 -17.49 -7.53 -0.91
N ARG A 38 -16.88 -8.65 -0.51
CA ARG A 38 -16.89 -9.09 0.89
C ARG A 38 -15.94 -8.24 1.72
N TRP A 39 -14.91 -7.67 1.08
CA TRP A 39 -13.86 -6.89 1.71
C TRP A 39 -13.22 -5.92 0.71
N GLN A 40 -12.56 -4.91 1.25
CA GLN A 40 -11.70 -3.96 0.55
C GLN A 40 -10.23 -4.38 0.68
N ILE A 41 -9.41 -3.96 -0.29
CA ILE A 41 -7.96 -4.25 -0.30
C ILE A 41 -7.21 -3.12 0.41
N VAL A 42 -6.37 -3.46 1.36
CA VAL A 42 -5.42 -2.52 1.99
C VAL A 42 -4.01 -2.85 1.55
N GLN A 43 -3.43 -1.93 0.77
CA GLN A 43 -2.06 -2.06 0.27
C GLN A 43 -1.04 -1.94 1.41
N ARG A 44 -0.04 -2.83 1.43
CA ARG A 44 1.08 -2.83 2.39
C ARG A 44 2.43 -2.76 1.69
N PHE A 45 2.45 -2.31 0.44
CA PHE A 45 3.64 -2.14 -0.38
C PHE A 45 3.85 -0.66 -0.72
N PRO A 46 5.10 -0.24 -1.02
CA PRO A 46 5.36 1.08 -1.55
C PRO A 46 4.62 1.29 -2.86
N GLN A 47 4.04 2.48 -3.05
CA GLN A 47 3.29 2.83 -4.25
C GLN A 47 4.14 2.74 -5.52
N ILE A 48 5.45 2.95 -5.38
CA ILE A 48 6.43 2.92 -6.45
C ILE A 48 7.20 1.59 -6.38
N GLN A 49 7.16 0.85 -7.47
CA GLN A 49 7.93 -0.36 -7.72
C GLN A 49 8.85 -0.15 -8.93
N VAL A 50 9.82 -1.04 -9.10
CA VAL A 50 10.68 -1.09 -10.30
C VAL A 50 10.52 -2.45 -10.98
N PRO A 51 10.83 -2.57 -12.29
CA PRO A 51 10.80 -3.85 -12.98
C PRO A 51 11.62 -4.92 -12.26
N GLY A 52 11.11 -6.14 -12.27
CA GLY A 52 11.67 -7.29 -11.58
C GLY A 52 10.63 -8.04 -10.74
N ARG A 53 11.12 -8.78 -9.75
CA ARG A 53 10.27 -9.50 -8.80
C ARG A 53 9.71 -8.56 -7.74
N VAL A 54 8.50 -8.06 -7.97
CA VAL A 54 7.80 -7.15 -7.06
C VAL A 54 7.08 -7.92 -5.95
N ARG A 55 6.99 -7.29 -4.77
CA ARG A 55 6.27 -7.82 -3.60
C ARG A 55 5.06 -6.94 -3.33
N LEU A 56 3.88 -7.54 -3.37
CA LEU A 56 2.60 -6.86 -3.22
C LEU A 56 1.82 -7.40 -2.02
N PRO A 57 2.33 -7.28 -0.78
CA PRO A 57 1.56 -7.62 0.41
C PRO A 57 0.30 -6.78 0.53
N ILE A 58 -0.82 -7.46 0.81
CA ILE A 58 -2.09 -6.82 1.10
C ILE A 58 -2.66 -7.32 2.42
N SER A 59 -3.51 -6.52 3.06
CA SER A 59 -4.46 -6.96 4.07
C SER A 59 -5.89 -6.71 3.57
N LEU A 60 -6.86 -7.29 4.27
CA LEU A 60 -8.26 -7.11 3.97
C LEU A 60 -8.91 -6.17 5.00
N ALA A 61 -9.92 -5.42 4.57
CA ALA A 61 -10.70 -4.53 5.43
C ALA A 61 -12.20 -4.59 5.09
N ASP A 62 -13.05 -4.17 6.01
CA ASP A 62 -14.46 -3.91 5.80
C ASP A 62 -14.86 -2.52 6.35
N GLN A 63 -16.16 -2.27 6.53
CA GLN A 63 -16.65 -1.01 7.10
C GLN A 63 -16.25 -0.80 8.57
N ALA A 64 -15.93 -1.87 9.31
CA ALA A 64 -15.49 -1.82 10.70
C ALA A 64 -13.97 -1.65 10.84
N GLY A 65 -13.20 -1.94 9.78
CA GLY A 65 -11.77 -1.67 9.71
C GLY A 65 -10.97 -2.85 9.17
N LEU A 66 -9.72 -2.97 9.62
CA LEU A 66 -8.84 -4.08 9.20
C LEU A 66 -9.36 -5.41 9.75
N LEU A 67 -9.48 -6.39 8.87
CA LEU A 67 -9.93 -7.72 9.24
C LEU A 67 -8.84 -8.46 10.03
N SER A 68 -9.29 -9.23 11.01
CA SER A 68 -8.45 -10.05 11.89
C SER A 68 -9.19 -11.35 12.24
N GLY A 69 -8.47 -12.34 12.77
CA GLY A 69 -9.06 -13.59 13.25
C GLY A 69 -8.94 -14.78 12.29
N ALA A 70 -9.36 -15.95 12.77
CA ALA A 70 -9.15 -17.23 12.10
C ALA A 70 -10.06 -17.47 10.89
N ASP A 71 -11.17 -16.73 10.78
CA ASP A 71 -12.18 -16.91 9.72
C ASP A 71 -11.74 -16.33 8.35
N LEU A 72 -10.53 -15.77 8.28
CA LEU A 72 -9.97 -15.21 7.05
C LEU A 72 -9.36 -16.30 6.16
N PRO A 73 -9.33 -16.14 4.83
CA PRO A 73 -8.80 -17.16 3.93
C PRO A 73 -7.33 -17.50 4.22
N ASP A 74 -6.99 -18.80 4.27
CA ASP A 74 -5.60 -19.24 4.41
C ASP A 74 -4.75 -18.93 3.17
N THR A 75 -5.40 -18.73 2.02
CA THR A 75 -4.75 -18.36 0.75
C THR A 75 -5.67 -17.44 -0.04
N LEU A 76 -5.10 -16.44 -0.69
CA LEU A 76 -5.79 -15.60 -1.67
C LEU A 76 -5.26 -15.88 -3.08
N THR A 77 -6.14 -15.76 -4.06
CA THR A 77 -5.82 -15.83 -5.49
C THR A 77 -6.03 -14.45 -6.12
N ALA A 78 -5.14 -14.08 -7.04
CA ALA A 78 -5.22 -12.81 -7.75
C ALA A 78 -4.71 -12.92 -9.18
N SER A 79 -5.05 -11.91 -9.99
CA SER A 79 -4.45 -11.63 -11.28
C SER A 79 -3.85 -10.23 -11.27
N LEU A 80 -2.76 -10.05 -12.02
CA LEU A 80 -2.17 -8.74 -12.28
C LEU A 80 -2.55 -8.32 -13.71
N LEU A 81 -3.23 -7.19 -13.82
CA LEU A 81 -3.65 -6.62 -15.11
C LEU A 81 -2.88 -5.34 -15.38
N ASN A 82 -2.53 -5.07 -16.63
CA ASN A 82 -2.14 -3.73 -17.06
C ASN A 82 -3.38 -2.83 -17.01
N ALA A 83 -3.34 -1.75 -16.23
CA ALA A 83 -4.50 -0.91 -15.97
C ALA A 83 -4.91 -0.05 -17.18
N GLU A 84 -3.99 0.19 -18.12
CA GLU A 84 -4.26 0.97 -19.33
C GLU A 84 -4.85 0.11 -20.44
N THR A 85 -4.30 -1.08 -20.65
CA THR A 85 -4.67 -1.97 -21.77
C THR A 85 -5.68 -3.05 -21.39
N GLY A 86 -5.84 -3.34 -20.10
CA GLY A 86 -6.59 -4.48 -19.60
C GLY A 86 -5.91 -5.83 -19.86
N ALA A 87 -4.69 -5.83 -20.40
CA ALA A 87 -3.95 -7.06 -20.68
C ALA A 87 -3.58 -7.77 -19.38
N VAL A 88 -3.74 -9.09 -19.36
CA VAL A 88 -3.36 -9.92 -18.22
C VAL A 88 -1.83 -10.12 -18.24
N VAL A 89 -1.17 -9.68 -17.18
CA VAL A 89 0.28 -9.79 -17.00
C VAL A 89 0.63 -11.07 -16.26
N ALA A 90 -0.19 -11.44 -15.27
CA ALA A 90 -0.07 -12.69 -14.54
C ALA A 90 -1.45 -13.17 -14.06
N GLU A 91 -1.67 -14.48 -14.10
CA GLU A 91 -2.89 -15.14 -13.64
C GLU A 91 -2.58 -16.10 -12.49
N ASN A 92 -3.61 -16.43 -11.71
CA ASN A 92 -3.54 -17.44 -10.65
C ASN A 92 -2.38 -17.22 -9.67
N LEU A 93 -2.04 -15.95 -9.41
CA LEU A 93 -1.10 -15.60 -8.36
C LEU A 93 -1.71 -16.06 -7.05
N THR A 94 -0.93 -16.78 -6.24
CA THR A 94 -1.37 -17.22 -4.93
C THR A 94 -0.48 -16.61 -3.85
N ALA A 95 -1.09 -16.25 -2.74
CA ALA A 95 -0.39 -15.80 -1.55
C ALA A 95 -0.98 -16.52 -0.33
N PRO A 96 -0.16 -17.24 0.46
CA PRO A 96 -0.61 -17.79 1.73
C PRO A 96 -0.73 -16.69 2.79
N ARG A 97 -1.63 -16.87 3.76
CA ARG A 97 -1.82 -15.97 4.89
C ARG A 97 -0.55 -15.94 5.75
N HIS A 98 -0.08 -14.74 6.09
CA HIS A 98 0.97 -14.48 7.07
C HIS A 98 0.38 -13.77 8.29
N ASP A 99 0.33 -14.46 9.43
CA ASP A 99 -0.28 -14.01 10.68
C ASP A 99 0.53 -14.36 11.94
N ALA A 100 1.69 -15.00 11.78
CA ALA A 100 2.52 -15.46 12.90
C ALA A 100 2.91 -14.29 13.82
N GLY A 101 2.36 -14.28 15.04
CA GLY A 101 2.61 -13.24 16.04
C GLY A 101 1.96 -11.89 15.75
N MET A 102 1.00 -11.83 14.82
CA MET A 102 0.34 -10.59 14.39
C MET A 102 -1.18 -10.69 14.56
N SER A 103 -1.83 -9.60 15.00
CA SER A 103 -3.28 -9.55 15.08
C SER A 103 -3.95 -9.36 13.72
N ILE A 104 -3.29 -8.66 12.80
CA ILE A 104 -3.80 -8.37 11.45
C ILE A 104 -2.94 -9.15 10.44
N PRO A 105 -3.51 -10.12 9.71
CA PRO A 105 -2.78 -10.88 8.71
C PRO A 105 -2.48 -10.05 7.46
N TYR A 106 -1.53 -10.54 6.66
CA TYR A 106 -1.32 -10.09 5.28
C TYR A 106 -1.04 -11.26 4.34
N TRP A 107 -1.22 -11.03 3.04
CA TRP A 107 -0.98 -12.00 1.97
C TRP A 107 0.08 -11.45 1.01
N PRO A 108 1.33 -11.97 1.04
CA PRO A 108 2.45 -11.42 0.29
C PRO A 108 2.50 -11.95 -1.15
N PHE A 109 1.70 -11.39 -2.05
CA PHE A 109 1.82 -11.71 -3.47
C PHE A 109 3.21 -11.36 -4.00
N ARG A 110 3.74 -12.21 -4.87
CA ARG A 110 5.02 -12.01 -5.56
C ARG A 110 4.80 -12.27 -7.04
N VAL A 111 5.24 -11.33 -7.88
CA VAL A 111 5.03 -11.40 -9.32
C VAL A 111 6.23 -10.78 -10.04
N GLU A 112 6.57 -11.32 -11.20
CA GLU A 112 7.60 -10.74 -12.08
C GLU A 112 6.92 -9.72 -13.00
N VAL A 113 7.42 -8.49 -13.02
CA VAL A 113 6.91 -7.43 -13.90
C VAL A 113 8.07 -6.83 -14.68
N SER A 114 8.10 -7.02 -15.99
CA SER A 114 9.23 -6.62 -16.84
C SER A 114 9.14 -5.20 -17.38
N GLU A 115 7.94 -4.61 -17.39
CA GLU A 115 7.68 -3.34 -18.04
C GLU A 115 7.32 -2.26 -17.01
N ILE A 116 7.61 -1.01 -17.37
CA ILE A 116 7.10 0.15 -16.65
C ILE A 116 5.61 0.34 -16.98
N GLY A 117 4.82 0.80 -16.02
CA GLY A 117 3.40 1.03 -16.24
C GLY A 117 2.58 1.07 -14.96
N VAL A 118 1.27 1.22 -15.15
CA VAL A 118 0.28 1.12 -14.09
C VAL A 118 -0.44 -0.22 -14.23
N TYR A 119 -0.54 -0.93 -13.13
CA TYR A 119 -1.16 -2.24 -13.04
C TYR A 119 -2.24 -2.26 -11.96
N SER A 120 -3.13 -3.23 -12.02
CA SER A 120 -4.08 -3.54 -10.97
C SER A 120 -3.91 -4.98 -10.52
N LEU A 121 -3.71 -5.18 -9.21
CA LEU A 121 -3.79 -6.48 -8.56
C LEU A 121 -5.26 -6.75 -8.20
N VAL A 122 -5.93 -7.56 -9.01
CA VAL A 122 -7.34 -7.94 -8.81
C VAL A 122 -7.40 -9.24 -8.03
N VAL A 123 -7.94 -9.18 -6.82
CA VAL A 123 -8.04 -10.32 -5.89
C VAL A 123 -9.44 -10.92 -6.00
N GLU A 124 -9.52 -12.25 -6.06
CA GLU A 124 -10.80 -12.96 -6.13
C GLU A 124 -11.69 -12.63 -4.91
N GLY A 125 -12.94 -12.21 -5.18
CA GLY A 125 -13.91 -11.80 -4.16
C GLY A 125 -13.74 -10.36 -3.62
N GLY A 126 -12.71 -9.65 -4.08
CA GLY A 126 -12.49 -8.23 -3.79
C GLY A 126 -13.07 -7.30 -4.86
N PRO A 127 -12.78 -5.99 -4.78
CA PRO A 127 -13.22 -5.00 -5.76
C PRO A 127 -12.67 -5.28 -7.16
N ALA A 128 -13.49 -5.07 -8.19
CA ALA A 128 -13.15 -5.38 -9.57
C ALA A 128 -12.05 -4.48 -10.15
N ASP A 129 -11.90 -3.27 -9.61
CA ASP A 129 -10.84 -2.32 -9.96
C ASP A 129 -9.48 -2.67 -9.32
N GLY A 130 -9.48 -3.52 -8.28
CA GLY A 130 -8.29 -4.07 -7.63
C GLY A 130 -7.40 -3.03 -6.95
N ALA A 131 -6.19 -3.44 -6.59
CA ALA A 131 -5.20 -2.58 -5.96
C ALA A 131 -4.20 -2.04 -6.99
N GLY A 132 -4.12 -0.71 -7.14
CA GLY A 132 -3.19 -0.04 -8.04
C GLY A 132 -1.71 -0.29 -7.70
N VAL A 133 -0.92 -0.60 -8.71
CA VAL A 133 0.54 -0.82 -8.59
C VAL A 133 1.22 0.02 -9.67
N GLN A 134 2.16 0.86 -9.28
CA GLN A 134 2.95 1.65 -10.22
C GLN A 134 4.36 1.08 -10.34
N VAL A 135 4.76 0.71 -11.55
CA VAL A 135 6.14 0.31 -11.87
C VAL A 135 6.77 1.43 -12.69
N VAL A 136 7.85 2.02 -12.17
CA VAL A 136 8.52 3.17 -12.77
C VAL A 136 9.94 2.82 -13.22
N ASP A 137 10.54 3.71 -14.00
CA ASP A 137 11.93 3.61 -14.38
C ASP A 137 12.83 3.61 -13.12
N PRO A 138 13.67 2.58 -12.91
CA PRO A 138 14.66 2.53 -11.83
C PRO A 138 15.49 3.81 -11.68
N ALA A 139 15.83 4.48 -12.79
CA ALA A 139 16.63 5.70 -12.78
C ALA A 139 15.94 6.90 -12.11
N THR A 140 14.62 6.83 -11.92
CA THR A 140 13.81 7.88 -11.27
C THR A 140 13.63 7.64 -9.76
N VAL A 141 14.07 6.49 -9.25
CA VAL A 141 13.91 6.11 -7.85
C VAL A 141 15.12 6.57 -7.04
N GLY A 142 14.90 7.49 -6.10
CA GLY A 142 15.95 8.06 -5.25
C GLY A 142 16.34 7.22 -4.03
N VAL A 143 15.78 6.01 -3.89
CA VAL A 143 16.09 5.09 -2.79
C VAL A 143 16.87 3.87 -3.29
N PRO A 144 17.75 3.27 -2.47
CA PRO A 144 18.49 2.07 -2.87
C PRO A 144 17.54 0.94 -3.27
N LEU A 145 17.76 0.37 -4.45
CA LEU A 145 16.95 -0.73 -4.96
C LEU A 145 17.44 -2.07 -4.41
N VAL A 146 16.54 -3.05 -4.34
CA VAL A 146 16.91 -4.43 -3.98
C VAL A 146 17.99 -4.94 -4.93
N GLY A 147 19.07 -5.49 -4.36
CA GLY A 147 20.23 -5.98 -5.10
C GLY A 147 21.28 -4.92 -5.43
N SER A 148 20.98 -3.62 -5.21
CA SER A 148 22.00 -2.57 -5.29
C SER A 148 22.90 -2.57 -4.05
N PRO A 149 24.16 -2.13 -4.18
CA PRO A 149 25.01 -1.89 -3.01
C PRO A 149 24.34 -0.91 -2.05
N LEU A 150 24.34 -1.24 -0.75
CA LEU A 150 23.86 -0.33 0.29
C LEU A 150 24.81 0.88 0.37
N PRO A 151 24.33 2.12 0.18
CA PRO A 151 25.19 3.29 0.28
C PRO A 151 25.76 3.46 1.69
N PRO A 152 27.03 3.84 1.84
CA PRO A 152 27.60 4.13 3.15
C PRO A 152 27.08 5.46 3.69
N PHE A 153 26.88 5.53 5.00
CA PHE A 153 26.68 6.76 5.76
C PHE A 153 27.00 6.51 7.23
N ASP A 154 27.39 7.54 7.96
CA ASP A 154 27.77 7.35 9.36
C ASP A 154 26.54 7.33 10.27
N THR A 155 26.28 6.19 10.90
CA THR A 155 25.21 6.03 11.90
C THR A 155 25.64 6.59 13.25
N PRO A 156 24.71 6.99 14.13
CA PRO A 156 25.04 7.38 15.51
C PRO A 156 25.85 6.31 16.24
N THR A 157 26.93 6.73 16.91
CA THR A 157 27.78 5.89 17.77
C THR A 157 27.86 6.48 19.19
N PHE A 158 28.53 5.79 20.11
CA PHE A 158 28.78 6.36 21.46
C PHE A 158 29.75 7.54 21.44
N ASP A 159 30.70 7.56 20.49
CA ASP A 159 31.69 8.63 20.34
C ASP A 159 31.14 9.84 19.57
N ASP A 160 30.21 9.61 18.63
CA ASP A 160 29.45 10.64 17.93
C ASP A 160 27.95 10.27 17.90
N PRO A 161 27.15 10.78 18.86
CA PRO A 161 25.73 10.47 18.94
C PRO A 161 24.90 11.11 17.82
N ARG A 162 25.46 12.04 17.03
CA ARG A 162 24.76 12.71 15.92
C ARG A 162 23.36 13.25 16.27
N GLY A 163 23.18 13.72 17.51
CA GLY A 163 21.91 14.25 18.02
C GLY A 163 20.90 13.20 18.53
N VAL A 164 21.29 11.94 18.63
CA VAL A 164 20.48 10.86 19.23
C VAL A 164 20.92 10.63 20.68
N ASP A 165 20.04 10.90 21.63
CA ASP A 165 20.30 10.73 23.07
C ASP A 165 19.06 10.15 23.80
N PRO A 166 19.15 8.98 24.46
CA PRO A 166 20.30 8.08 24.46
C PRO A 166 20.43 7.32 23.13
N VAL A 167 21.67 7.03 22.71
CA VAL A 167 21.96 6.19 21.52
C VAL A 167 21.40 4.78 21.69
N CYS A 168 21.40 4.25 22.92
CA CYS A 168 20.91 2.92 23.23
C CYS A 168 20.16 2.92 24.56
N THR A 169 18.97 2.31 24.58
CA THR A 169 18.16 2.12 25.79
C THR A 169 18.33 0.73 26.40
N ARG A 170 19.18 -0.13 25.83
CA ARG A 170 19.44 -1.47 26.36
C ARG A 170 20.15 -1.40 27.71
N THR A 171 19.66 -2.17 28.66
CA THR A 171 20.23 -2.35 29.99
C THR A 171 20.52 -3.83 30.27
N PRO A 172 21.56 -4.18 31.04
CA PRO A 172 22.48 -3.28 31.73
C PRO A 172 23.55 -2.68 30.80
N GLU A 173 24.11 -3.48 29.89
CA GLU A 173 25.16 -3.02 28.97
C GLU A 173 24.57 -2.52 27.64
N PRO A 174 25.07 -1.41 27.09
CA PRO A 174 24.62 -0.89 25.80
C PRO A 174 24.99 -1.83 24.64
N CYS A 175 24.26 -1.77 23.52
CA CYS A 175 24.48 -2.64 22.36
C CYS A 175 25.83 -2.36 21.67
N PRO A 176 26.67 -3.37 21.39
CA PRO A 176 27.95 -3.19 20.67
C PRO A 176 27.76 -2.79 19.20
N PHE A 177 26.52 -2.78 18.70
CA PHE A 177 26.20 -2.34 17.35
C PHE A 177 26.34 -0.82 17.14
N HIS A 178 26.49 -0.04 18.22
CA HIS A 178 26.76 1.40 18.16
C HIS A 178 28.25 1.75 18.37
N ASP A 179 29.13 0.73 18.36
CA ASP A 179 30.58 0.94 18.44
C ASP A 179 31.18 1.34 17.08
N VAL A 180 30.42 1.13 15.98
CA VAL A 180 30.85 1.44 14.62
C VAL A 180 29.72 2.02 13.80
N THR A 181 30.11 2.77 12.78
CA THR A 181 29.22 3.31 11.76
C THR A 181 28.86 2.26 10.70
N LEU A 182 27.77 2.47 9.95
CA LEU A 182 27.49 1.67 8.76
C LEU A 182 28.61 1.80 7.71
N THR A 183 29.17 3.01 7.51
CA THR A 183 30.33 3.23 6.63
C THR A 183 31.48 2.27 6.99
N GLU A 184 31.89 2.25 8.26
CA GLU A 184 32.97 1.37 8.73
C GLU A 184 32.60 -0.11 8.59
N ALA A 185 31.36 -0.49 8.93
CA ALA A 185 30.88 -1.85 8.79
C ALA A 185 30.97 -2.34 7.33
N LEU A 186 30.62 -1.50 6.35
CA LEU A 186 30.66 -1.82 4.93
C LEU A 186 32.09 -1.96 4.36
N THR A 187 33.10 -1.37 5.02
CA THR A 187 34.51 -1.58 4.62
C THR A 187 35.05 -2.96 5.02
N ARG A 188 34.35 -3.68 5.91
CA ARG A 188 34.74 -5.00 6.35
C ARG A 188 34.36 -6.01 5.27
N SER A 189 35.23 -7.00 5.02
CA SER A 189 34.94 -8.13 4.12
C SER A 189 33.97 -9.15 4.73
N LEU A 190 32.96 -8.69 5.46
CA LEU A 190 31.96 -9.50 6.16
C LEU A 190 30.56 -9.08 5.70
N PRO A 191 29.59 -10.01 5.66
CA PRO A 191 28.19 -9.66 5.46
C PRO A 191 27.70 -8.69 6.53
N VAL A 192 27.06 -7.60 6.11
CA VAL A 192 26.51 -6.58 7.00
C VAL A 192 24.99 -6.73 7.04
N ALA A 193 24.44 -6.81 8.26
CA ALA A 193 23.01 -6.64 8.50
C ALA A 193 22.78 -5.28 9.13
N TYR A 194 21.97 -4.44 8.48
CA TYR A 194 21.57 -3.14 9.00
C TYR A 194 20.10 -3.17 9.42
N LEU A 195 19.83 -2.98 10.72
CA LEU A 195 18.49 -3.01 11.29
C LEU A 195 18.03 -1.59 11.58
N ILE A 196 16.97 -1.16 10.89
CA ILE A 196 16.27 0.09 11.20
C ILE A 196 15.06 -0.27 12.06
N GLY A 197 15.14 0.04 13.36
CA GLY A 197 13.99 0.01 14.24
C GLY A 197 13.32 1.38 14.26
N THR A 198 12.02 1.46 14.04
CA THR A 198 11.23 2.70 14.19
C THR A 198 10.24 2.54 15.35
N PRO A 199 10.65 2.76 16.62
CA PRO A 199 9.83 2.31 17.75
C PRO A 199 8.87 3.36 18.31
N ALA A 200 8.97 4.65 17.93
CA ALA A 200 8.23 5.70 18.65
C ALA A 200 6.91 6.16 18.01
N HIS A 201 6.74 6.05 16.68
CA HIS A 201 5.59 6.64 15.98
C HIS A 201 4.95 5.73 14.91
N CYS A 202 5.25 4.43 14.94
CA CYS A 202 4.59 3.48 14.05
C CYS A 202 3.11 3.33 14.41
N SER A 203 2.21 4.00 13.70
CA SER A 203 0.75 3.94 13.94
C SER A 203 0.02 2.91 13.08
N THR A 204 0.68 2.34 12.06
CA THR A 204 0.06 1.53 11.01
C THR A 204 0.29 0.01 11.17
N GLY A 205 0.85 -0.44 12.29
CA GLY A 205 1.06 -1.86 12.62
C GLY A 205 2.22 -2.55 11.87
N SER A 206 2.68 -1.99 10.75
CA SER A 206 3.90 -2.38 10.03
C SER A 206 4.75 -1.14 9.80
N CYS A 207 5.93 -1.09 10.43
CA CYS A 207 6.97 -0.11 10.12
C CYS A 207 8.27 -0.85 9.88
N ALA A 208 8.39 -1.33 8.66
CA ALA A 208 9.66 -1.71 8.08
C ALA A 208 10.01 -0.69 6.99
N PRO A 209 11.30 -0.46 6.72
CA PRO A 209 11.71 0.15 5.46
C PRO A 209 11.02 -0.56 4.29
N ALA A 210 10.52 0.23 3.34
CA ALA A 210 9.80 -0.26 2.17
C ALA A 210 10.65 -1.19 1.29
#